data_AF-A0A2E6H1C1-F1
#
_entry.id   AF-A0A2E6H1C1-F1
#
_cell.length_a   1.000
_cell.length_b   1.000
_cell.length_c   1.000
_cell.angle_alpha   90.00
_cell.angle_beta   90.00
_cell.angle_gamma   90.00
#
_symmetry.space_group_name_H-M   'P 1'
#
loop_
_entity.id
_entity.type
_entity.pdbx_description
1 polymer ?
#
loop_
_entity_poly.entity_id
_entity_poly.type
_entity_poly.pdbx_seq_one_letter_code
_entity_poly.pdbx_strand_id
1 'polypeptide(L)'
;MVIAAGEDESKVGEIVKNVKTPFSKKYAGSVTDTDEEGGDPAKDRRRFSRRKSCWFTARKIKADWKDPQTYSWLVNEFGKISPARVSGISRKHHRFADKAIKQARNIGLLSHLSGRTAQGRNS
;
A
#
# COMPACT_ATOMS: atom_id res chain seq x y z
N MET A 1 -6.29 7.69 -36.47
CA MET A 1 -7.24 8.21 -37.47
C MET A 1 -7.53 9.65 -37.07
N VAL A 2 -6.93 10.62 -37.75
CA VAL A 2 -7.09 12.04 -37.44
C VAL A 2 -8.35 12.51 -38.16
N ILE A 3 -9.38 12.91 -37.41
CA ILE A 3 -10.63 13.45 -37.95
C ILE A 3 -10.47 14.97 -37.95
N ALA A 4 -10.57 15.59 -39.12
CA ALA A 4 -10.57 17.04 -39.27
C ALA A 4 -11.78 17.63 -38.53
N ALA A 5 -11.52 18.50 -37.55
CA ALA A 5 -12.55 19.17 -36.78
C ALA A 5 -13.22 20.26 -37.65
N GLY A 6 -14.22 19.84 -38.42
CA GLY A 6 -15.18 20.73 -39.06
C GLY A 6 -16.54 20.58 -38.39
N GLU A 7 -16.96 21.65 -37.71
CA GLU A 7 -18.34 22.08 -37.46
C GLU A 7 -19.33 20.99 -36.97
N ASP A 8 -19.39 20.82 -35.64
CA ASP A 8 -20.58 20.53 -34.82
C ASP A 8 -20.15 19.80 -33.53
N GLU A 9 -19.93 20.55 -32.44
CA GLU A 9 -19.51 20.00 -31.13
C GLU A 9 -20.47 18.91 -30.61
N SER A 10 -21.74 19.00 -30.96
CA SER A 10 -22.79 18.04 -30.63
C SER A 10 -22.58 16.67 -31.29
N LYS A 11 -22.19 16.63 -32.57
CA LYS A 11 -21.89 15.37 -33.29
C LYS A 11 -20.59 14.74 -32.81
N VAL A 12 -19.58 15.55 -32.48
CA VAL A 12 -18.33 15.08 -31.88
C VAL A 12 -18.62 14.37 -30.55
N GLY A 13 -19.51 14.92 -29.72
CA GLY A 13 -19.93 14.30 -28.46
C GLY A 13 -20.61 12.95 -28.63
N GLU A 14 -21.45 12.77 -29.66
CA GLU A 14 -22.09 11.49 -29.97
C GLU A 14 -21.10 10.45 -30.51
N ILE A 15 -20.16 10.88 -31.35
CA ILE A 15 -19.12 10.00 -31.91
C ILE A 15 -18.23 9.50 -30.78
N VAL A 16 -17.72 10.38 -29.91
CA VAL A 16 -16.83 10.02 -28.78
C VAL A 16 -17.48 9.02 -27.83
N LYS A 17 -18.78 9.13 -27.55
CA LYS A 17 -19.53 8.18 -26.72
C LYS A 17 -19.62 6.77 -27.35
N ASN A 18 -19.56 6.68 -28.68
CA ASN A 18 -19.68 5.44 -29.43
C ASN A 18 -18.34 4.80 -29.79
N VAL A 19 -17.22 5.53 -29.71
CA VAL A 19 -15.89 4.96 -29.96
C VAL A 19 -15.50 4.02 -28.82
N LYS A 20 -15.25 2.75 -29.16
CA LYS A 20 -14.80 1.70 -28.25
C LYS A 20 -13.34 1.90 -27.86
N THR A 21 -13.08 2.89 -27.01
CA THR A 21 -11.75 3.14 -26.41
C THR A 21 -11.64 2.48 -25.03
N PRO A 22 -10.42 2.15 -24.54
CA PRO A 22 -10.23 1.60 -23.20
C PRO A 22 -10.73 2.49 -22.03
N PHE A 23 -11.03 3.76 -22.33
CA PHE A 23 -11.58 4.75 -21.39
C PHE A 23 -13.08 5.01 -21.59
N SER A 24 -13.74 4.28 -22.50
CA SER A 24 -15.18 4.42 -22.78
C SER A 24 -15.99 3.35 -22.04
N LYS A 25 -17.17 3.73 -21.54
CA LYS A 25 -18.14 2.81 -20.89
C LYS A 25 -18.64 1.67 -21.79
N LYS A 26 -18.47 1.79 -23.12
CA LYS A 26 -18.83 0.75 -24.09
C LYS A 26 -17.77 -0.35 -24.23
N TYR A 27 -16.55 -0.13 -23.73
CA TYR A 27 -15.51 -1.16 -23.70
C TYR A 27 -15.70 -2.02 -22.45
N ALA A 28 -15.91 -3.32 -22.64
CA ALA A 28 -16.02 -4.26 -21.52
C ALA A 28 -14.71 -4.25 -20.70
N GLY A 29 -14.79 -3.80 -19.44
CA GLY A 29 -13.64 -3.67 -18.54
C GLY A 29 -12.94 -2.32 -18.60
N SER A 30 -13.67 -1.24 -18.90
CA SER A 30 -13.10 0.10 -18.88
C SER A 30 -12.73 0.51 -17.45
N VAL A 31 -11.66 1.28 -17.30
CA VAL A 31 -11.18 1.76 -15.98
C VAL A 31 -12.22 2.67 -15.29
N THR A 32 -13.21 3.17 -16.05
CA THR A 32 -14.29 4.03 -15.57
C THR A 32 -15.53 3.29 -15.07
N ASP A 33 -15.58 1.96 -15.17
CA ASP A 33 -16.72 1.18 -14.70
C ASP A 33 -16.63 0.99 -13.17
N THR A 34 -17.29 1.87 -12.42
CA THR A 34 -17.67 1.59 -11.03
C THR A 34 -18.84 0.62 -11.03
N ASP A 35 -18.52 -0.66 -10.88
CA ASP A 35 -19.28 -1.78 -10.32
C ASP A 35 -20.80 -1.61 -10.11
N GLU A 36 -21.63 -1.58 -11.16
CA GLU A 36 -23.01 -2.05 -11.04
C GLU A 36 -23.42 -2.95 -12.23
N GLU A 37 -24.07 -4.05 -11.86
CA GLU A 37 -24.66 -5.14 -12.66
C GLU A 37 -23.73 -6.27 -13.15
N GLY A 38 -23.77 -7.41 -12.43
CA GLY A 38 -23.48 -8.74 -13.01
C GLY A 38 -22.29 -9.53 -12.46
N GLY A 39 -21.88 -9.35 -11.20
CA GLY A 39 -20.80 -10.13 -10.59
C GLY A 39 -21.31 -11.39 -9.85
N ASP A 40 -20.76 -12.57 -10.16
CA ASP A 40 -20.89 -13.79 -9.36
C ASP A 40 -20.72 -13.50 -7.84
N PRO A 41 -21.74 -13.69 -6.98
CA PRO A 41 -21.68 -13.29 -5.56
C PRO A 41 -20.58 -14.04 -4.79
N ALA A 42 -20.20 -15.23 -5.27
CA ALA A 42 -19.09 -16.01 -4.72
C ALA A 42 -17.71 -15.38 -5.00
N LYS A 43 -17.53 -14.73 -6.16
CA LYS A 43 -16.31 -14.00 -6.53
C LYS A 43 -16.22 -12.67 -5.80
N ASP A 44 -17.39 -12.11 -5.49
CA ASP A 44 -17.55 -10.83 -4.81
C ASP A 44 -17.29 -10.91 -3.30
N ARG A 45 -17.63 -12.03 -2.67
CA ARG A 45 -17.33 -12.25 -1.24
C ARG A 45 -15.84 -12.18 -0.90
N ARG A 46 -14.95 -12.48 -1.86
CA ARG A 46 -13.49 -12.28 -1.72
C ARG A 46 -13.06 -10.83 -1.93
N ARG A 47 -13.78 -10.05 -2.76
CA ARG A 47 -13.51 -8.62 -3.00
C ARG A 47 -13.97 -7.75 -1.82
N PHE A 48 -15.11 -8.11 -1.22
CA PHE A 48 -15.67 -7.44 -0.04
C PHE A 48 -15.16 -8.00 1.30
N SER A 49 -14.28 -9.00 1.30
CA SER A 49 -13.65 -9.46 2.53
C SER A 49 -12.78 -8.34 3.12
N ARG A 50 -13.07 -7.96 4.36
CA ARG A 50 -12.41 -6.85 5.05
C ARG A 50 -10.91 -7.09 5.09
N ARG A 51 -10.14 -6.22 4.42
CA ARG A 51 -8.67 -6.31 4.41
C ARG A 51 -8.15 -6.24 5.84
N LYS A 52 -7.30 -7.20 6.22
CA LYS A 52 -6.65 -7.20 7.54
C LYS A 52 -5.81 -5.93 7.68
N SER A 53 -6.10 -5.12 8.69
CA SER A 53 -5.31 -3.94 9.02
C SER A 53 -3.95 -4.36 9.57
N CYS A 54 -2.87 -3.69 9.16
CA CYS A 54 -1.55 -3.99 9.72
C CYS A 54 -1.43 -3.53 11.18
N TRP A 55 -0.52 -4.14 11.93
CA TRP A 55 -0.31 -3.88 13.36
C TRP A 55 -0.13 -2.39 13.69
N PHE A 56 0.70 -1.66 12.93
CA PHE A 56 0.93 -0.23 13.11
C PHE A 56 -0.35 0.60 12.94
N THR A 57 -1.15 0.32 11.90
CA THR A 57 -2.42 1.02 11.65
C THR A 57 -3.46 0.69 12.72
N ALA A 58 -3.54 -0.57 13.15
CA ALA A 58 -4.48 -0.99 14.17
C ALA A 58 -4.21 -0.29 15.52
N ARG A 59 -2.93 -0.14 15.89
CA ARG A 59 -2.52 0.53 17.13
C ARG A 59 -2.33 2.05 16.99
N LYS A 60 -2.41 2.59 15.77
CA LYS A 60 -2.10 3.99 15.43
C LYS A 60 -0.70 4.43 15.89
N ILE A 61 0.27 3.51 15.86
CA ILE A 61 1.66 3.75 16.26
C ILE A 61 2.51 3.93 15.00
N LYS A 62 3.53 4.78 15.06
CA LYS A 62 4.57 4.93 14.05
C LYS A 62 5.91 4.53 14.64
N ALA A 63 6.74 3.82 13.87
CA ALA A 63 8.11 3.52 14.27
C ALA A 63 8.93 4.81 14.31
N ASP A 64 9.53 5.11 15.45
CA ASP A 64 10.49 6.19 15.64
C ASP A 64 11.83 5.59 16.07
N TRP A 65 12.95 6.15 15.63
CA TRP A 65 14.28 5.59 15.90
C TRP A 65 14.72 5.71 17.36
N LYS A 66 14.08 6.62 18.12
CA LYS A 66 14.40 6.86 19.55
C LYS A 66 13.80 5.79 20.46
N ASP A 67 12.67 5.21 20.07
CA ASP A 67 11.95 4.21 20.86
C ASP A 67 12.07 2.82 20.23
N PRO A 68 13.04 1.99 20.70
CA PRO A 68 13.23 0.65 20.19
C PRO A 68 12.03 -0.27 20.43
N GLN A 69 11.14 0.00 21.39
CA GLN A 69 9.98 -0.85 21.65
C GLN A 69 9.00 -0.88 20.46
N THR A 70 8.95 0.20 19.68
CA THR A 70 8.04 0.29 18.53
C THR A 70 8.42 -0.63 17.36
N TYR A 71 9.71 -0.95 17.21
CA TYR A 71 10.24 -1.70 16.05
C TYR A 71 11.13 -2.90 16.40
N SER A 72 11.47 -3.12 17.68
CA SER A 72 12.40 -4.19 18.11
C SER A 72 11.94 -5.58 17.67
N TRP A 73 10.63 -5.85 17.72
CA TRP A 73 10.05 -7.13 17.30
C TRP A 73 10.21 -7.41 15.79
N LEU A 74 10.51 -6.39 14.98
CA LEU A 74 10.76 -6.53 13.55
C LEU A 74 12.18 -7.03 13.26
N VAL A 75 13.06 -6.99 14.25
CA VAL A 75 14.46 -7.38 14.15
C VAL A 75 14.60 -8.80 14.65
N ASN A 76 15.27 -9.66 13.89
CA ASN A 76 15.52 -11.03 14.29
C ASN A 76 16.72 -11.14 15.25
N GLU A 77 16.99 -12.36 15.72
CA GLU A 77 18.12 -12.67 16.59
C GLU A 77 19.49 -12.25 16.02
N PHE A 78 19.62 -12.25 14.69
CA PHE A 78 20.85 -11.85 13.97
C PHE A 78 20.94 -10.34 13.72
N GLY A 79 20.03 -9.55 14.27
CA GLY A 79 19.99 -8.10 14.02
C GLY A 79 19.52 -7.73 12.62
N LYS A 80 18.99 -8.65 11.80
CA LYS A 80 18.42 -8.39 10.46
C LYS A 80 16.94 -7.99 10.54
N ILE A 81 16.46 -7.22 9.56
CA ILE A 81 15.07 -6.75 9.50
C ILE A 81 14.19 -7.83 8.86
N SER A 82 13.10 -8.21 9.52
CA SER A 82 12.11 -9.15 8.99
C SER A 82 11.37 -8.56 7.79
N PRO A 83 11.20 -9.31 6.67
CA PRO A 83 10.46 -8.84 5.51
C PRO A 83 8.99 -8.54 5.81
N ALA A 84 8.41 -7.55 5.11
CA ALA A 84 7.00 -7.17 5.23
C ALA A 84 6.00 -8.33 5.00
N ARG A 85 6.36 -9.27 4.12
CA ARG A 85 5.53 -10.44 3.78
C ARG A 85 5.42 -11.47 4.91
N VAL A 86 6.39 -11.49 5.83
CA VAL A 86 6.39 -12.39 7.00
C VAL A 86 5.77 -11.69 8.20
N SER A 87 6.16 -10.43 8.43
CA SER A 87 5.67 -9.62 9.55
C SER A 87 4.23 -9.11 9.38
N GLY A 88 3.65 -9.17 8.17
CA GLY A 88 2.27 -8.73 7.93
C GLY A 88 2.07 -7.21 8.00
N ILE A 89 3.14 -6.43 7.82
CA ILE A 89 3.10 -4.97 7.87
C ILE A 89 2.80 -4.40 6.46
N SER A 90 2.02 -3.32 6.40
CA SER A 90 1.82 -2.56 5.17
C SER A 90 3.13 -2.00 4.64
N ARG A 91 3.36 -2.07 3.32
CA ARG A 91 4.60 -1.58 2.66
C ARG A 91 4.96 -0.14 3.02
N LYS A 92 3.94 0.71 3.26
CA LYS A 92 4.15 2.10 3.71
C LYS A 92 4.81 2.16 5.09
N HIS A 93 4.25 1.43 6.06
CA HIS A 93 4.77 1.37 7.43
C HIS A 93 6.11 0.64 7.50
N HIS A 94 6.31 -0.41 6.69
CA HIS A 94 7.57 -1.13 6.63
C HIS A 94 8.72 -0.23 6.16
N ARG A 95 8.52 0.63 5.15
CA ARG A 95 9.51 1.64 4.73
C ARG A 95 9.85 2.65 5.84
N PHE A 96 8.89 3.04 6.67
CA PHE A 96 9.13 3.93 7.79
C PHE A 96 9.93 3.23 8.90
N ALA A 97 9.56 1.99 9.24
CA ALA A 97 10.29 1.17 10.20
C ALA A 97 11.72 0.88 9.74
N ASP A 98 11.94 0.55 8.46
CA ASP A 98 13.27 0.34 7.90
C ASP A 98 14.17 1.56 8.05
N LYS A 99 13.64 2.78 7.82
CA LYS A 99 14.40 4.02 8.02
C LYS A 99 14.75 4.21 9.49
N ALA A 100 13.78 4.04 10.39
CA ALA A 100 13.99 4.16 11.83
C ALA A 100 15.04 3.15 12.34
N ILE A 101 14.96 1.89 11.93
CA ILE A 101 15.92 0.84 12.31
C ILE A 101 17.33 1.16 11.80
N LYS A 102 17.47 1.65 10.57
CA LYS A 102 18.77 2.05 10.02
C LYS A 102 19.36 3.23 10.78
N GLN A 103 18.55 4.23 11.13
CA GLN A 103 18.98 5.35 11.97
C GLN A 103 19.41 4.88 13.36
N ALA A 104 18.61 4.03 13.99
CA ALA A 104 18.91 3.44 15.30
C ALA A 104 20.22 2.64 15.33
N ARG A 105 20.56 1.97 14.22
CA ARG A 105 21.85 1.26 14.08
C ARG A 105 23.03 2.21 14.01
N ASN A 106 22.90 3.30 13.26
CA ASN A 106 23.99 4.27 13.10
C ASN A 106 24.37 4.95 14.43
N ILE A 107 23.41 5.14 15.33
CA ILE A 107 23.64 5.75 16.66
C ILE A 107 23.96 4.71 17.76
N GLY A 108 23.89 3.41 17.46
CA GLY A 108 24.20 2.35 18.41
C GLY A 108 23.06 1.89 19.32
N LEU A 109 21.79 2.28 19.08
CA LEU A 109 20.65 1.75 19.85
C LEU A 109 20.29 0.29 19.50
N LEU A 110 20.63 -0.14 18.28
CA LEU A 110 20.39 -1.50 17.80
C LEU A 110 21.65 -2.06 17.13
N SER A 111 21.98 -3.32 17.41
CA SER A 111 23.11 -4.00 16.78
C SER A 111 22.80 -4.48 15.36
N HIS A 112 23.84 -4.55 14.52
CA HIS A 112 23.78 -5.21 13.20
C HIS A 112 23.90 -6.73 13.27
N LEU A 113 24.40 -7.27 14.39
CA LEU A 113 24.79 -8.68 14.54
C LEU A 113 23.88 -9.44 15.50
N SER A 114 23.22 -8.74 16.42
CA SER A 114 22.33 -9.36 17.40
C SER A 114 21.02 -8.59 17.56
N GLY A 115 19.95 -9.29 17.89
CA GLY A 115 18.63 -8.70 18.22
C GLY A 115 18.59 -7.94 19.55
N ARG A 116 19.75 -7.72 20.19
CA ARG A 116 19.84 -6.97 21.45
C ARG A 116 19.66 -5.49 21.17
N THR A 117 18.59 -4.93 21.71
CA THR A 117 18.37 -3.49 21.80
C THR A 117 19.07 -2.94 23.04
N ALA A 118 19.65 -1.75 22.94
CA ALA A 118 20.01 -0.99 24.13
C ALA A 118 18.71 -0.70 24.89
N GLN A 119 18.55 -1.23 26.10
CA GLN A 119 17.42 -0.87 26.94
C GLN A 119 17.59 0.62 27.29
N GLY A 120 16.78 1.46 26.65
CA GLY A 120 16.58 2.83 27.12
C GLY A 120 16.04 2.73 28.54
N ARG A 121 16.75 3.32 29.51
CA ARG A 121 16.16 3.63 30.81
C ARG A 121 15.08 4.65 30.50
N ASN A 122 13.84 4.20 30.37
CA ASN A 122 12.70 5.07 30.14
C ASN A 122 12.63 6.04 31.32
N SER A 123 12.94 7.32 31.07
CA SER A 123 12.69 8.45 31.96
C SER A 123 11.35 9.08 31.61
#